data_AF-A0A4Q3Z9Q5-F1
#
_entry.id   AF-A0A4Q3Z9Q5-F1
#
_cell.length_a   1.000
_cell.length_b   1.000
_cell.length_c   1.000
_cell.angle_alpha   90.00
_cell.angle_beta   90.00
_cell.angle_gamma   90.00
#
_symmetry.space_group_name_H-M   'P 1'
#
loop_
_entity.id
_entity.type
_entity.pdbx_description
1 polymer ?
#
loop_
_entity_poly.entity_id
_entity_poly.type
_entity_poly.pdbx_seq_one_letter_code
_entity_poly.pdbx_strand_id
1 'polypeptide(L)'
;MSAAFAVRDRIATEAQSGLDALARNLIERFEESALDPTILPGAPGLFTDGGSVLDLTNPANEIGLADRISVNANIDPSRGGAIWRIRDGVGAATAGEVGNSNLLTALADRIAAPLVVASGPSAGLARSLSGLASDLLSSIDRSYRHLEDAQAFHSSRAGALAHQIATDGVDTDDELQTLLLIEQAYAANAKVIQTVDQLIQNLLEL
;
A
#
# COMPACT_ATOMS: atom_id res chain seq x y z
N MET A 1 -13.37 -6.63 6.89
CA MET A 1 -12.67 -5.96 8.02
C MET A 1 -11.20 -6.37 8.15
N SER A 2 -10.83 -7.66 8.00
CA SER A 2 -9.40 -8.09 8.02
C SER A 2 -8.50 -7.36 7.00
N ALA A 3 -8.98 -7.14 5.77
CA ALA A 3 -8.21 -6.44 4.73
C ALA A 3 -7.82 -4.99 5.09
N ALA A 4 -8.70 -4.25 5.77
CA ALA A 4 -8.45 -2.86 6.16
C ALA A 4 -7.37 -2.76 7.26
N PHE A 5 -7.35 -3.72 8.19
CA PHE A 5 -6.28 -3.81 9.19
C PHE A 5 -4.93 -4.16 8.54
N ALA A 6 -4.91 -5.06 7.55
CA ALA A 6 -3.70 -5.38 6.80
C ALA A 6 -3.13 -4.16 6.04
N VAL A 7 -4.01 -3.31 5.48
CA VAL A 7 -3.59 -2.05 4.85
C VAL A 7 -2.94 -1.12 5.87
N ARG A 8 -3.62 -0.87 6.99
CA ARG A 8 -3.14 0.05 8.02
C ARG A 8 -1.85 -0.41 8.69
N ASP A 9 -1.78 -1.69 9.07
CA ASP A 9 -0.74 -2.18 9.98
C ASP A 9 0.55 -2.59 9.24
N ARG A 10 0.44 -2.95 7.95
CA ARG A 10 1.58 -3.44 7.16
C ARG A 10 1.89 -2.57 5.95
N ILE A 11 0.91 -2.29 5.10
CA ILE A 11 1.19 -1.61 3.82
C ILE A 11 1.50 -0.14 4.05
N ALA A 12 0.73 0.54 4.91
CA ALA A 12 0.98 1.93 5.25
C ALA A 12 2.32 2.10 6.00
N THR A 13 2.69 1.15 6.87
CA THR A 13 3.95 1.19 7.61
C THR A 13 5.15 0.90 6.72
N GLU A 14 5.05 -0.06 5.79
CA GLU A 14 6.07 -0.31 4.75
C GLU A 14 6.24 0.89 3.82
N ALA A 15 5.13 1.51 3.38
CA ALA A 15 5.16 2.71 2.55
C ALA A 15 5.80 3.89 3.28
N GLN A 16 5.48 4.09 4.57
CA GLN A 16 6.11 5.10 5.40
C GLN A 16 7.62 4.87 5.53
N SER A 17 8.04 3.62 5.79
CA SER A 17 9.46 3.26 5.83
C SER A 17 10.17 3.57 4.50
N GLY A 18 9.51 3.36 3.37
CA GLY A 18 10.03 3.72 2.06
C GLY A 18 10.15 5.24 1.84
N LEU A 19 9.19 6.03 2.32
CA LEU A 19 9.25 7.50 2.29
C LEU A 19 10.37 8.04 3.17
N ASP A 20 10.51 7.51 4.39
CA ASP A 20 11.57 7.89 5.33
C ASP A 20 12.95 7.56 4.74
N ALA A 21 13.10 6.40 4.09
CA ALA A 21 14.33 6.02 3.40
C ALA A 21 14.66 6.95 2.21
N LEU A 22 13.64 7.39 1.45
CA LEU A 22 13.82 8.37 0.38
C LEU A 22 14.27 9.73 0.93
N ALA A 23 13.65 10.19 2.02
CA ALA A 23 14.01 11.44 2.69
C ALA A 23 15.44 11.39 3.25
N ARG A 24 15.80 10.28 3.92
CA ARG A 24 17.17 10.01 4.38
C ARG A 24 18.16 10.07 3.22
N ASN A 25 17.87 9.36 2.12
CA ASN A 25 18.76 9.32 0.97
C ASN A 25 18.93 10.72 0.33
N LEU A 26 17.89 11.55 0.34
CA LEU A 26 17.98 12.93 -0.11
C LEU A 26 18.83 13.77 0.84
N ILE A 27 18.65 13.67 2.15
CA ILE A 27 19.43 14.45 3.12
C ILE A 27 20.92 14.05 3.07
N GLU A 28 21.23 12.76 3.21
CA GLU A 28 22.61 12.25 3.19
C GLU A 28 23.36 12.64 1.90
N ARG A 29 22.67 12.66 0.75
CA ARG A 29 23.26 13.08 -0.54
C ARG A 29 23.80 14.49 -0.53
N PHE A 30 23.17 15.39 0.22
CA PHE A 30 23.42 16.84 0.20
C PHE A 30 24.01 17.38 1.51
N GLU A 31 24.21 16.52 2.51
CA GLU A 31 24.94 16.84 3.74
C GLU A 31 26.44 16.56 3.64
N GLU A 32 26.89 15.79 2.64
CA GLU A 32 28.32 15.52 2.46
C GLU A 32 29.12 16.81 2.17
N SER A 33 30.07 17.13 3.05
CA SER A 33 30.95 18.30 2.94
C SER A 33 31.84 18.30 1.68
N ALA A 34 31.97 17.15 1.01
CA ALA A 34 32.67 17.04 -0.28
C ALA A 34 31.90 17.73 -1.41
N LEU A 35 30.57 17.86 -1.29
CA LEU A 35 29.72 18.51 -2.28
C LEU A 35 29.73 20.04 -2.12
N ASP A 36 29.60 20.51 -0.89
CA ASP A 36 29.65 21.93 -0.53
C ASP A 36 30.70 22.14 0.58
N PRO A 37 31.91 22.62 0.22
CA PRO A 37 32.99 22.87 1.17
C PRO A 37 32.71 23.97 2.19
N THR A 38 31.63 24.75 2.01
CA THR A 38 31.25 25.80 2.96
C THR A 38 30.51 25.26 4.18
N ILE A 39 30.05 24.01 4.12
CA ILE A 39 29.41 23.33 5.24
C ILE A 39 30.48 22.96 6.27
N LEU A 40 30.33 23.47 7.49
CA LEU A 40 31.20 23.10 8.61
C LEU A 40 30.92 21.65 9.05
N PRO A 41 31.91 20.94 9.60
CA PRO A 41 31.68 19.60 10.15
C PRO A 41 30.54 19.60 11.18
N GLY A 42 29.56 18.72 10.98
CA GLY A 42 28.38 18.63 11.86
C GLY A 42 27.32 19.70 11.64
N ALA A 43 27.47 20.58 10.64
CA ALA A 43 26.42 21.50 10.22
C ALA A 43 25.48 20.83 9.21
N PRO A 44 24.18 21.18 9.21
CA PRO A 44 23.23 20.69 8.23
C PRO A 44 23.55 21.18 6.81
N GLY A 45 23.32 20.31 5.83
CA GLY A 45 23.46 20.61 4.41
C GLY A 45 22.25 21.31 3.81
N LEU A 46 22.00 21.09 2.50
CA LEU A 46 20.90 21.74 1.77
C LEU A 46 19.52 21.29 2.29
N PHE A 47 19.38 19.98 2.51
CA PHE A 47 18.22 19.38 3.16
C PHE A 47 18.62 19.01 4.58
N THR A 48 17.65 19.14 5.48
CA THR A 48 17.87 19.06 6.92
C THR A 48 16.76 18.24 7.57
N ASP A 49 17.06 17.75 8.75
CA ASP A 49 16.10 17.11 9.62
C ASP A 49 15.50 18.17 10.57
N GLY A 50 14.38 18.78 10.16
CA GLY A 50 13.73 19.83 10.94
C GLY A 50 14.63 21.04 11.25
N GLY A 51 15.63 21.33 10.42
CA GLY A 51 16.64 22.37 10.63
C GLY A 51 17.94 21.90 11.30
N SER A 52 18.03 20.64 11.72
CA SER A 52 19.24 20.01 12.26
C SER A 52 19.93 19.15 11.20
N VAL A 53 21.20 18.82 11.46
CA VAL A 53 21.90 17.77 10.71
C VAL A 53 21.22 16.42 10.97
N LEU A 54 21.17 15.54 9.98
CA LEU A 54 20.65 14.20 10.17
C LEU A 54 21.57 13.39 11.08
N ASP A 55 21.08 13.07 12.28
CA ASP A 55 21.79 12.22 13.24
C ASP A 55 21.13 10.83 13.31
N LEU A 56 21.84 9.83 12.79
CA LEU A 56 21.42 8.43 12.77
C LEU A 56 22.23 7.55 13.75
N THR A 57 22.86 8.15 14.76
CA THR A 57 23.42 7.38 15.89
C THR A 57 22.34 6.55 16.60
N ASN A 58 21.10 7.05 16.61
CA ASN A 58 19.91 6.29 16.95
C ASN A 58 19.08 6.00 15.68
N PRO A 59 18.93 4.72 15.26
CA PRO A 59 18.11 4.36 14.10
C PRO A 59 16.65 4.81 14.18
N ALA A 60 16.11 5.02 15.40
CA ALA A 60 14.75 5.53 15.58
C ALA A 60 14.56 6.96 15.04
N ASN A 61 15.64 7.72 14.87
CA ASN A 61 15.59 9.07 14.32
C ASN A 61 15.21 9.10 12.84
N GLU A 62 15.27 7.96 12.14
CA GLU A 62 14.80 7.85 10.76
C GLU A 62 13.26 7.80 10.67
N ILE A 63 12.57 7.32 11.71
CA ILE A 63 11.11 7.16 11.68
C ILE A 63 10.44 8.53 11.61
N GLY A 64 9.59 8.74 10.60
CA GLY A 64 8.90 10.00 10.35
C GLY A 64 9.80 11.09 9.78
N LEU A 65 11.02 10.76 9.32
CA LEU A 65 11.93 11.70 8.69
C LEU A 65 11.31 12.34 7.44
N ALA A 66 10.45 11.63 6.70
CA ALA A 66 9.75 12.18 5.54
C ALA A 66 8.81 13.35 5.87
N ASP A 67 8.30 13.42 7.10
CA ASP A 67 7.47 14.54 7.58
C ASP A 67 8.34 15.71 8.08
N ARG A 68 9.53 15.41 8.58
CA ARG A 68 10.46 16.36 9.20
C ARG A 68 11.44 16.99 8.22
N ILE A 69 11.66 16.35 7.07
CA ILE A 69 12.58 16.84 6.05
C ILE A 69 12.21 18.28 5.67
N SER A 70 13.20 19.15 5.70
CA SER A 70 13.02 20.55 5.37
C SER A 70 14.25 21.13 4.71
N VAL A 71 14.04 22.19 3.95
CA VAL A 71 15.11 22.96 3.32
C VAL A 71 15.81 23.79 4.39
N ASN A 72 17.14 23.91 4.29
CA ASN A 72 17.93 24.70 5.22
C ASN A 72 17.48 26.16 5.26
N ALA A 73 17.20 26.69 6.46
CA ALA A 73 16.72 28.05 6.63
C ALA A 73 17.68 29.11 6.07
N ASN A 74 18.98 28.81 5.98
CA ASN A 74 19.99 29.72 5.43
C ASN A 74 19.75 30.05 3.95
N ILE A 75 19.03 29.23 3.18
CA ILE A 75 18.75 29.49 1.77
C ILE A 75 17.35 30.07 1.52
N ASP A 76 16.51 30.18 2.55
CA ASP A 76 15.12 30.62 2.45
C ASP A 76 14.98 32.11 2.87
N PRO A 77 14.70 33.03 1.92
CA PRO A 77 14.53 34.45 2.24
C PRO A 77 13.39 34.75 3.22
N SER A 78 12.34 33.92 3.25
CA SER A 78 11.22 34.11 4.17
C SER A 78 11.60 33.82 5.62
N ARG A 79 12.70 33.08 5.83
CA ARG A 79 13.25 32.69 7.14
C ARG A 79 14.56 33.42 7.47
N GLY A 80 14.89 34.48 6.73
CA GLY A 80 16.11 35.29 6.94
C GLY A 80 17.36 34.77 6.21
N GLY A 81 17.21 33.74 5.38
CA GLY A 81 18.25 33.20 4.50
C GLY A 81 18.38 33.95 3.17
N ALA A 82 19.15 33.37 2.24
CA ALA A 82 19.35 33.94 0.92
C ALA A 82 19.55 32.88 -0.17
N ILE A 83 18.80 32.99 -1.27
CA ILE A 83 18.78 32.02 -2.39
C ILE A 83 20.15 31.84 -3.04
N TRP A 84 20.99 32.87 -3.07
CA TRP A 84 22.34 32.79 -3.67
C TRP A 84 23.23 31.74 -3.01
N ARG A 85 22.93 31.31 -1.78
CA ARG A 85 23.62 30.23 -1.08
C ARG A 85 23.39 28.85 -1.70
N ILE A 86 22.37 28.66 -2.55
CA ILE A 86 22.26 27.43 -3.36
C ILE A 86 23.43 27.34 -4.35
N ARG A 87 23.89 28.49 -4.86
CA ARG A 87 25.00 28.59 -5.82
C ARG A 87 26.36 28.63 -5.12
N ASP A 88 26.48 29.42 -4.05
CA ASP A 88 27.78 29.69 -3.43
C ASP A 88 28.06 28.78 -2.22
N GLY A 89 27.06 28.04 -1.76
CA GLY A 89 27.14 27.13 -0.62
C GLY A 89 26.27 27.59 0.55
N VAL A 90 25.68 26.63 1.25
CA VAL A 90 24.73 26.86 2.36
C VAL A 90 25.41 27.64 3.49
N GLY A 91 26.69 27.39 3.74
CA GLY A 91 27.50 28.04 4.77
C GLY A 91 28.27 29.29 4.31
N ALA A 92 28.18 29.69 3.04
CA ALA A 92 28.98 30.78 2.48
C ALA A 92 28.81 32.12 3.23
N ALA A 93 29.88 32.83 3.58
CA ALA A 93 29.75 34.10 4.32
C ALA A 93 29.22 35.24 3.44
N THR A 94 29.59 35.25 2.15
CA THR A 94 29.29 36.32 1.19
C THR A 94 28.91 35.72 -0.16
N ALA A 95 28.13 36.45 -0.95
CA ALA A 95 27.82 36.06 -2.32
C ALA A 95 29.08 36.10 -3.19
N GLY A 96 29.27 35.05 -3.97
CA GLY A 96 30.34 34.90 -4.96
C GLY A 96 29.96 35.48 -6.33
N GLU A 97 30.75 35.13 -7.33
CA GLU A 97 30.53 35.56 -8.71
C GLU A 97 29.20 35.05 -9.27
N VAL A 98 28.43 35.95 -9.88
CA VAL A 98 27.06 35.63 -10.30
C VAL A 98 27.00 34.51 -11.35
N GLY A 99 28.05 34.39 -12.17
CA GLY A 99 28.17 33.39 -13.24
C GLY A 99 28.79 32.05 -12.81
N ASN A 100 29.19 31.87 -11.55
CA ASN A 100 29.76 30.60 -11.10
C ASN A 100 28.65 29.54 -10.95
N SER A 101 28.63 28.54 -11.82
CA SER A 101 27.64 27.46 -11.78
C SER A 101 28.20 26.15 -11.23
N ASN A 102 29.43 26.12 -10.72
CA ASN A 102 30.13 24.87 -10.39
C ASN A 102 29.36 24.02 -9.35
N LEU A 103 28.92 24.65 -8.26
CA LEU A 103 28.13 23.95 -7.24
C LEU A 103 26.77 23.50 -7.80
N LEU A 104 26.10 24.34 -8.60
CA LEU A 104 24.81 23.99 -9.20
C LEU A 104 24.92 22.75 -10.09
N THR A 105 25.97 22.67 -10.90
CA THR A 105 26.27 21.48 -11.71
C THR A 105 26.56 20.27 -10.82
N ALA A 106 27.38 20.44 -9.77
CA ALA A 106 27.69 19.35 -8.84
C ALA A 106 26.44 18.82 -8.11
N LEU A 107 25.53 19.70 -7.70
CA LEU A 107 24.23 19.33 -7.10
C LEU A 107 23.39 18.51 -8.10
N ALA A 108 23.33 18.93 -9.36
CA ALA A 108 22.60 18.21 -10.40
C ALA A 108 23.21 16.82 -10.67
N ASP A 109 24.54 16.73 -10.76
CA ASP A 109 25.25 15.46 -10.92
C ASP A 109 25.01 14.53 -9.73
N ARG A 110 24.96 15.08 -8.51
CA ARG A 110 24.71 14.33 -7.27
C ARG A 110 23.29 13.73 -7.21
N ILE A 111 22.30 14.41 -7.78
CA ILE A 111 20.92 13.88 -7.91
C ILE A 111 20.91 12.67 -8.86
N ALA A 112 21.63 12.77 -9.98
CA ALA A 112 21.68 11.75 -11.01
C ALA A 112 22.56 10.54 -10.61
N ALA A 113 23.58 10.76 -9.79
CA ALA A 113 24.53 9.73 -9.38
C ALA A 113 23.85 8.57 -8.65
N PRO A 114 24.18 7.30 -8.98
CA PRO A 114 23.77 6.17 -8.18
C PRO A 114 24.49 6.17 -6.82
N LEU A 115 23.74 6.13 -5.73
CA LEU A 115 24.27 5.90 -4.38
C LEU A 115 23.63 4.66 -3.78
N VAL A 116 24.38 3.97 -2.93
CA VAL A 116 23.87 2.83 -2.16
C VAL A 116 22.83 3.35 -1.18
N VAL A 117 21.62 2.82 -1.28
CA VAL A 117 20.52 3.19 -0.38
C VAL A 117 20.74 2.52 0.97
N ALA A 118 20.67 3.29 2.05
CA ALA A 118 21.03 2.82 3.39
C ALA A 118 19.91 2.01 4.08
N SER A 119 18.65 2.25 3.72
CA SER A 119 17.47 1.76 4.46
C SER A 119 16.25 1.55 3.55
N GLY A 120 15.17 1.04 4.13
CA GLY A 120 13.91 0.79 3.45
C GLY A 120 13.95 -0.39 2.45
N PRO A 121 12.91 -0.52 1.61
CA PRO A 121 12.75 -1.67 0.71
C PRO A 121 13.87 -1.85 -0.34
N SER A 122 14.60 -0.77 -0.65
CA SER A 122 15.69 -0.76 -1.64
C SER A 122 17.09 -0.76 -1.00
N ALA A 123 17.19 -1.03 0.31
CA ALA A 123 18.47 -1.03 1.02
C ALA A 123 19.53 -1.92 0.35
N GLY A 124 20.76 -1.43 0.26
CA GLY A 124 21.90 -2.11 -0.37
C GLY A 124 21.95 -2.00 -1.89
N LEU A 125 20.93 -1.45 -2.55
CA LEU A 125 20.94 -1.22 -4.00
C LEU A 125 21.52 0.16 -4.31
N ALA A 126 22.33 0.25 -5.37
CA ALA A 126 22.74 1.53 -5.92
C ALA A 126 21.60 2.11 -6.79
N ARG A 127 21.10 3.29 -6.43
CA ARG A 127 20.01 3.99 -7.14
C ARG A 127 20.29 5.48 -7.24
N SER A 128 19.88 6.09 -8.35
CA SER A 128 19.70 7.55 -8.40
C SER A 128 18.47 7.93 -7.54
N LEU A 129 18.29 9.21 -7.24
CA LEU A 129 17.12 9.66 -6.49
C LEU A 129 15.81 9.31 -7.23
N SER A 130 15.78 9.51 -8.54
CA SER A 130 14.63 9.17 -9.39
C SER A 130 14.39 7.65 -9.46
N GLY A 131 15.46 6.85 -9.47
CA GLY A 131 15.36 5.39 -9.42
C GLY A 131 14.78 4.90 -8.10
N LEU A 132 15.22 5.47 -6.98
CA LEU A 132 14.67 5.15 -5.65
C LEU A 132 13.19 5.53 -5.53
N ALA A 133 12.80 6.72 -6.01
CA ALA A 133 11.40 7.13 -6.04
C ALA A 133 10.54 6.19 -6.92
N SER A 134 11.09 5.71 -8.03
CA SER A 134 10.42 4.77 -8.93
C SER A 134 10.27 3.38 -8.31
N ASP A 135 11.29 2.91 -7.57
CA ASP A 135 11.23 1.65 -6.80
C ASP A 135 10.15 1.74 -5.71
N LEU A 136 10.07 2.87 -5.01
CA LEU A 136 9.04 3.13 -3.99
C LEU A 136 7.63 3.07 -4.61
N LEU A 137 7.38 3.82 -5.69
CA LEU A 137 6.09 3.81 -6.38
C LEU A 137 5.72 2.41 -6.88
N SER A 138 6.68 1.71 -7.48
CA SER A 138 6.48 0.33 -7.95
C SER A 138 6.15 -0.63 -6.80
N SER A 139 6.73 -0.42 -5.62
CA SER A 139 6.44 -1.24 -4.44
C SER A 139 5.02 -1.01 -3.94
N ILE A 140 4.57 0.24 -3.91
CA ILE A 140 3.20 0.63 -3.54
C ILE A 140 2.20 0.02 -4.52
N ASP A 141 2.43 0.16 -5.83
CA ASP A 141 1.55 -0.40 -6.87
C ASP A 141 1.44 -1.93 -6.78
N ARG A 142 2.55 -2.62 -6.49
CA ARG A 142 2.52 -4.08 -6.27
C ARG A 142 1.68 -4.44 -5.06
N SER A 143 1.82 -3.72 -3.96
CA SER A 143 1.03 -3.93 -2.75
C SER A 143 -0.46 -3.68 -2.98
N TYR A 144 -0.81 -2.62 -3.73
CA TYR A 144 -2.20 -2.33 -4.11
C TYR A 144 -2.80 -3.44 -4.97
N ARG A 145 -2.13 -3.86 -6.05
CA ARG A 145 -2.63 -4.94 -6.92
C ARG A 145 -2.86 -6.24 -6.15
N HIS A 146 -1.93 -6.61 -5.28
CA HIS A 146 -2.08 -7.81 -4.45
C HIS A 146 -3.32 -7.72 -3.53
N LEU A 147 -3.65 -6.55 -3.00
CA LEU A 147 -4.86 -6.36 -2.21
C LEU A 147 -6.13 -6.49 -3.04
N GLU A 148 -6.15 -5.91 -4.24
CA GLU A 148 -7.28 -6.00 -5.16
C GLU A 148 -7.54 -7.46 -5.55
N ASP A 149 -6.50 -8.20 -5.88
CA ASP A 149 -6.59 -9.64 -6.20
C ASP A 149 -7.13 -10.45 -5.01
N ALA A 150 -6.61 -10.19 -3.81
CA ALA A 150 -7.09 -10.86 -2.59
C ALA A 150 -8.55 -10.52 -2.30
N GLN A 151 -8.94 -9.25 -2.46
CA GLN A 151 -10.32 -8.82 -2.27
C GLN A 151 -11.26 -9.49 -3.28
N ALA A 152 -10.89 -9.50 -4.57
CA ALA A 152 -11.66 -10.13 -5.63
C ALA A 152 -11.82 -11.65 -5.39
N PHE A 153 -10.74 -12.30 -4.94
CA PHE A 153 -10.79 -13.71 -4.55
C PHE A 153 -11.74 -13.96 -3.39
N HIS A 154 -11.67 -13.14 -2.33
CA HIS A 154 -12.55 -13.28 -1.17
C HIS A 154 -14.02 -12.99 -1.50
N SER A 155 -14.31 -11.99 -2.33
CA SER A 155 -15.68 -11.70 -2.76
C SER A 155 -16.23 -12.81 -3.64
N SER A 156 -15.43 -13.33 -4.58
CA SER A 156 -15.82 -14.47 -5.42
C SER A 156 -16.12 -15.71 -4.59
N ARG A 157 -15.24 -16.05 -3.63
CA ARG A 157 -15.44 -17.19 -2.73
C ARG A 157 -16.68 -17.03 -1.85
N ALA A 158 -16.91 -15.83 -1.31
CA ALA A 158 -18.10 -15.56 -0.52
C ALA A 158 -19.38 -15.66 -1.36
N GLY A 159 -19.37 -15.15 -2.59
CA GLY A 159 -20.49 -15.29 -3.53
C GLY A 159 -20.75 -16.74 -3.92
N ALA A 160 -19.70 -17.52 -4.20
CA ALA A 160 -19.82 -18.94 -4.49
C ALA A 160 -20.40 -19.73 -3.31
N LEU A 161 -19.95 -19.43 -2.09
CA LEU A 161 -20.49 -20.06 -0.88
C LEU A 161 -21.95 -19.67 -0.64
N ALA A 162 -22.29 -18.38 -0.80
CA ALA A 162 -23.67 -17.91 -0.68
C ALA A 162 -24.58 -18.58 -1.72
N HIS A 163 -24.09 -18.76 -2.95
CA HIS A 163 -24.82 -19.46 -3.99
C HIS A 163 -25.00 -20.95 -3.66
N GLN A 164 -23.96 -21.63 -3.16
CA GLN A 164 -24.08 -23.02 -2.72
C GLN A 164 -25.08 -23.18 -1.57
N ILE A 165 -25.06 -22.30 -0.57
CA ILE A 165 -26.03 -22.30 0.53
C ILE A 165 -27.46 -22.07 0.01
N ALA A 166 -27.64 -21.17 -0.96
CA ALA A 166 -28.94 -20.92 -1.56
C ALA A 166 -29.46 -22.11 -2.37
N THR A 167 -28.58 -22.87 -3.03
CA THR A 167 -28.94 -24.06 -3.81
C THR A 167 -29.19 -25.29 -2.94
N ASP A 168 -28.45 -25.46 -1.83
CA ASP A 168 -28.72 -26.48 -0.80
C ASP A 168 -29.88 -26.08 0.13
N GLY A 169 -30.36 -24.85 0.02
CA GLY A 169 -31.57 -24.37 0.67
C GLY A 169 -32.79 -25.04 0.06
N VAL A 170 -33.06 -26.27 0.46
CA VAL A 170 -34.29 -27.00 0.14
C VAL A 170 -35.47 -26.15 0.58
N ASP A 171 -36.28 -25.71 -0.38
CA ASP A 171 -37.53 -25.02 -0.10
C ASP A 171 -38.51 -26.04 0.49
N THR A 172 -38.57 -26.05 1.82
CA THR A 172 -39.28 -27.07 2.59
C THR A 172 -40.78 -27.04 2.28
N ASP A 173 -41.28 -25.89 1.83
CA ASP A 173 -42.67 -25.71 1.40
C ASP A 173 -42.94 -26.44 0.06
N ASP A 174 -42.01 -26.40 -0.90
CA ASP A 174 -42.09 -27.13 -2.18
C ASP A 174 -41.97 -28.66 -1.97
N GLU A 175 -41.08 -29.10 -1.07
CA GLU A 175 -40.99 -30.51 -0.71
C GLU A 175 -42.25 -31.00 0.01
N LEU A 176 -42.81 -30.22 0.94
CA LEU A 176 -44.07 -30.56 1.61
C LEU A 176 -45.25 -30.57 0.65
N GLN A 177 -45.32 -29.64 -0.30
CA GLN A 177 -46.36 -29.64 -1.34
C GLN A 177 -46.24 -30.88 -2.24
N THR A 178 -45.02 -31.27 -2.61
CA THR A 178 -44.75 -32.49 -3.37
C THR A 178 -45.16 -33.74 -2.59
N LEU A 179 -44.87 -33.78 -1.29
CA LEU A 179 -45.21 -34.91 -0.41
C LEU A 179 -46.75 -35.04 -0.23
N LEU A 180 -47.47 -33.93 -0.06
CA LEU A 180 -48.94 -33.91 -0.01
C LEU A 180 -49.58 -34.40 -1.32
N LEU A 181 -49.02 -34.04 -2.47
CA LEU A 181 -49.50 -34.53 -3.77
C LEU A 181 -49.27 -36.04 -3.91
N ILE A 182 -48.14 -36.55 -3.43
CA ILE A 182 -47.85 -37.99 -3.41
C ILE A 182 -48.82 -38.72 -2.48
N GLU A 183 -49.09 -38.21 -1.29
CA GLU A 183 -50.06 -38.79 -0.36
C GLU A 183 -51.48 -38.82 -0.94
N GLN A 184 -51.93 -37.74 -1.58
CA GLN A 184 -53.25 -37.69 -2.23
C GLN A 184 -53.35 -38.70 -3.37
N ALA A 185 -52.31 -38.83 -4.21
CA ALA A 185 -52.27 -39.81 -5.28
C ALA A 185 -52.31 -41.25 -4.74
N TYR A 186 -51.61 -41.51 -3.63
CA TYR A 186 -51.61 -42.82 -2.98
C TYR A 186 -52.98 -43.16 -2.36
N ALA A 187 -53.62 -42.20 -1.68
CA ALA A 187 -54.96 -42.35 -1.12
C ALA A 187 -56.02 -42.56 -2.22
N ALA A 188 -55.88 -41.86 -3.35
CA ALA A 188 -56.75 -42.06 -4.52
C ALA A 188 -56.59 -43.47 -5.11
N ASN A 189 -55.35 -43.93 -5.30
CA ASN A 189 -55.08 -45.29 -5.79
C ASN A 189 -55.60 -46.38 -4.85
N ALA A 190 -55.44 -46.20 -3.53
CA ALA A 190 -55.99 -47.13 -2.55
C ALA A 190 -57.52 -47.21 -2.61
N LYS A 191 -58.20 -46.08 -2.84
CA LYS A 191 -59.66 -46.02 -2.98
C LYS A 191 -60.14 -46.68 -4.26
N VAL A 192 -59.41 -46.52 -5.37
CA VAL A 192 -59.69 -47.24 -6.63
C VAL A 192 -59.58 -48.75 -6.42
N ILE A 193 -58.52 -49.22 -5.75
CA ILE A 193 -58.34 -50.65 -5.45
C ILE A 193 -59.48 -51.19 -4.58
N GLN A 194 -59.89 -50.46 -3.53
CA GLN A 194 -61.05 -50.85 -2.71
C GLN A 194 -62.34 -50.94 -3.53
N THR A 195 -62.59 -49.96 -4.41
CA THR A 195 -63.80 -49.99 -5.24
C THR A 195 -63.80 -51.14 -6.24
N VAL A 196 -62.64 -51.51 -6.78
CA VAL A 196 -62.50 -52.67 -7.66
C VAL A 196 -62.73 -53.96 -6.89
N ASP A 197 -62.16 -54.10 -5.69
CA ASP A 197 -62.34 -55.29 -4.84
C ASP A 197 -63.82 -55.50 -4.46
N GLN A 198 -64.53 -54.40 -4.15
CA GLN A 198 -65.95 -54.42 -3.82
C GLN A 198 -66.84 -54.77 -5.03
N LEU A 199 -66.45 -54.37 -6.24
CA LEU A 199 -67.14 -54.78 -7.48
C LEU A 199 -66.88 -56.26 -7.82
N ILE A 200 -65.67 -56.77 -7.55
CA ILE A 200 -65.34 -58.19 -7.73
C ILE A 200 -66.13 -59.06 -6.75
N GLN A 201 -66.24 -58.65 -5.47
CA GLN A 201 -67.05 -59.37 -4.48
C GLN A 201 -68.52 -59.42 -4.87
N ASN A 202 -69.10 -58.30 -5.32
CA ASN A 202 -70.48 -58.27 -5.80
C ASN A 202 -70.72 -59.16 -7.03
N LEU A 203 -69.70 -59.35 -7.90
CA LEU A 203 -69.77 -60.27 -9.03
C LEU A 203 -69.64 -61.75 -8.64
N LEU A 204 -69.04 -62.04 -7.49
CA LEU A 204 -68.89 -63.41 -6.96
C LEU A 204 -70.06 -63.83 -6.05
N GLU A 205 -70.85 -62.88 -5.54
CA GLU A 205 -72.07 -63.12 -4.76
C GLU A 205 -73.34 -63.30 -5.64
N LEU A 206 -73.21 -63.20 -6.96
CA LEU A 206 -74.22 -63.55 -7.97
C LEU A 206 -73.90 -64.92 -8.60
#